data_AF-A0A842UL48-F1
#
_entry.id   AF-A0A842UL48-F1
#
_cell.length_a   1.000
_cell.length_b   1.000
_cell.length_c   1.000
_cell.angle_alpha   90.00
_cell.angle_beta   90.00
_cell.angle_gamma   90.00
#
_symmetry.space_group_name_H-M   'P 1'
#
loop_
_entity.id
_entity.type
_entity.pdbx_description
1 polymer ?
#
loop_
_entity_poly.entity_id
_entity_poly.type
_entity_poly.pdbx_seq_one_letter_code
_entity_poly.pdbx_strand_id
1 'polypeptide(L)'
;MAVAYKPGQVLTESDLKILIRDTNGNLVDPSYIRYSLFDYTTGVEVLIGAADRIPATSGTGQYYVDATIPLDANIGDWLVRWNFRETAVSPLVQVVQEFNIVAECTTTSITETSTEDLFIRRLRIMLRDNNPDRNYRFRPPSHEKFIQAQTQVFGYIWEDEELYEYLLMAVDLFNGAPPITDITLGNMPTRWRTTIIMRAAGFACAAVAMNWIADEFSVRGDEYVTLRTSEGDKEEEYILTLEEFFKIMYEDKIGEIERQVKAGVLSIIKEFKDEDKRVGRSSS
;
A
#
# COMPACT_ATOMS: atom_id res chain seq x y z
N MET A 1 -17.04 15.16 -13.82
CA MET A 1 -15.87 14.86 -12.96
C MET A 1 -14.66 15.48 -13.65
N ALA A 2 -13.99 16.43 -13.00
CA ALA A 2 -12.75 17.00 -13.51
C ALA A 2 -11.63 15.97 -13.35
N VAL A 3 -10.78 15.81 -14.36
CA VAL A 3 -9.63 14.90 -14.30
C VAL A 3 -8.58 15.53 -13.38
N ALA A 4 -7.87 14.74 -12.58
CA ALA A 4 -6.88 15.24 -11.62
C ALA A 4 -5.47 14.74 -11.94
N TYR A 5 -4.47 15.62 -11.82
CA TYR A 5 -3.05 15.33 -12.05
C TYR A 5 -2.19 15.78 -10.87
N LYS A 6 -0.95 15.31 -10.83
CA LYS A 6 0.02 15.65 -9.78
C LYS A 6 1.05 16.67 -10.28
N PRO A 7 1.59 17.55 -9.40
CA PRO A 7 2.77 18.35 -9.72
C PRO A 7 3.92 17.46 -10.19
N GLY A 8 4.65 17.88 -11.22
CA GLY A 8 5.73 17.10 -11.83
C GLY A 8 5.28 15.96 -12.75
N GLN A 9 3.98 15.66 -12.83
CA GLN A 9 3.47 14.62 -13.73
C GLN A 9 3.67 15.02 -15.20
N VAL A 10 4.18 14.07 -15.99
CA VAL A 10 4.22 14.19 -17.45
C VAL A 10 2.88 13.73 -18.00
N LEU A 11 2.19 14.60 -18.72
CA LEU A 11 0.91 14.29 -19.36
C LEU A 11 1.17 13.47 -20.64
N THR A 12 0.41 12.39 -20.81
CA THR A 12 0.55 11.43 -21.91
C THR A 12 -0.68 11.42 -22.81
N GLU A 13 -0.71 10.54 -23.81
CA GLU A 13 -1.83 10.40 -24.77
C GLU A 13 -3.19 10.17 -24.10
N SER A 14 -3.20 9.54 -22.93
CA SER A 14 -4.42 9.28 -22.16
C SER A 14 -4.96 10.51 -21.44
N ASP A 15 -4.16 11.57 -21.33
CA ASP A 15 -4.40 12.74 -20.48
C ASP A 15 -4.79 13.96 -21.32
N LEU A 16 -5.79 14.73 -20.85
CA LEU A 16 -6.24 15.98 -21.46
C LEU A 16 -6.35 15.92 -23.00
N LYS A 17 -7.06 14.92 -23.52
CA LYS A 17 -7.28 14.75 -24.95
C LYS A 17 -8.48 15.53 -25.47
N ILE A 18 -8.38 15.99 -26.72
CA ILE A 18 -9.47 16.57 -27.50
C ILE A 18 -9.66 15.79 -28.80
N LEU A 19 -10.93 15.54 -29.13
CA LEU A 19 -11.34 14.85 -30.37
C LEU A 19 -12.07 15.85 -31.26
N ILE A 20 -11.58 16.05 -32.47
CA ILE A 20 -12.16 16.97 -33.45
C ILE A 20 -12.91 16.14 -34.50
N ARG A 21 -14.19 16.45 -34.66
CA ARG A 21 -15.09 15.72 -35.56
C ARG A 21 -15.78 16.67 -36.54
N ASP A 22 -16.03 16.18 -37.74
CA ASP A 22 -16.88 16.85 -38.73
C ASP A 22 -18.37 16.70 -38.38
N THR A 23 -19.23 17.30 -39.21
CA THR A 23 -20.69 17.22 -39.07
C THR A 23 -21.25 15.80 -39.26
N ASN A 24 -20.49 14.88 -39.86
CA ASN A 24 -20.85 13.48 -40.03
C ASN A 24 -20.32 12.59 -38.88
N GLY A 25 -19.61 13.17 -37.91
CA GLY A 25 -19.02 12.48 -36.76
C GLY A 25 -17.66 11.82 -37.04
N ASN A 26 -17.10 12.00 -38.24
CA ASN A 26 -15.78 11.49 -38.60
C ASN A 26 -14.68 12.36 -37.97
N LEU A 27 -13.57 11.74 -37.58
CA LEU A 27 -12.42 12.48 -37.07
C LEU A 27 -11.71 13.21 -38.21
N VAL A 28 -11.40 14.50 -38.01
CA VAL A 28 -10.78 15.36 -39.02
C VAL A 28 -9.70 16.22 -38.39
N ASP A 29 -8.59 16.41 -39.11
CA ASP A 29 -7.52 17.30 -38.70
C ASP A 29 -7.86 18.76 -39.03
N PRO A 30 -7.82 19.68 -38.04
CA PRO A 30 -8.02 21.09 -38.28
C PRO A 30 -6.80 21.69 -39.00
N SER A 31 -7.02 22.75 -39.77
CA SER A 31 -5.92 23.54 -40.37
C SER A 31 -4.99 24.19 -39.34
N TYR A 32 -5.49 24.46 -38.13
CA TYR A 32 -4.73 25.06 -37.04
C TYR A 32 -5.24 24.52 -35.70
N ILE A 33 -4.30 24.15 -34.82
CA ILE A 33 -4.59 23.81 -33.43
C ILE A 33 -3.43 24.24 -32.51
N ARG A 34 -3.79 24.89 -31.42
CA ARG A 34 -2.90 25.28 -30.31
C ARG A 34 -3.62 25.14 -28.98
N TYR A 35 -2.85 25.06 -27.90
CA TYR A 35 -3.40 25.10 -26.56
C TYR A 35 -2.59 26.02 -25.64
N SER A 36 -3.25 26.46 -24.57
CA SER A 36 -2.65 27.24 -23.47
C SER A 36 -3.05 26.60 -22.15
N LEU A 37 -2.15 26.64 -21.16
CA LEU A 37 -2.42 26.18 -19.79
C LEU A 37 -2.61 27.38 -18.87
N PHE A 38 -3.65 27.34 -18.04
CA PHE A 38 -3.93 28.36 -17.06
C PHE A 38 -4.07 27.76 -15.67
N ASP A 39 -3.43 28.41 -14.71
CA ASP A 39 -3.74 28.24 -13.29
C ASP A 39 -5.00 29.08 -12.99
N TYR A 40 -6.00 28.44 -12.40
CA TYR A 40 -7.27 29.06 -12.02
C TYR A 40 -7.58 28.93 -10.52
N THR A 41 -6.57 28.59 -9.71
CA THR A 41 -6.73 28.32 -8.27
C THR A 41 -7.28 29.51 -7.48
N THR A 42 -7.04 30.74 -7.96
CA THR A 42 -7.50 31.99 -7.33
C THR A 42 -8.79 32.54 -7.93
N GLY A 43 -9.38 31.86 -8.91
CA GLY A 43 -10.51 32.36 -9.72
C GLY A 43 -10.09 33.40 -10.77
N VAL A 44 -8.78 33.62 -10.95
CA VAL A 44 -8.20 34.45 -12.01
C VAL A 44 -7.31 33.56 -12.87
N GLU A 45 -7.47 33.65 -14.19
CA GLU A 45 -6.66 32.87 -15.14
C GLU A 45 -5.24 33.43 -15.22
N VAL A 46 -4.27 32.65 -14.75
CA VAL A 46 -2.84 32.96 -14.86
C VAL A 46 -2.22 32.03 -15.89
N LEU A 47 -1.70 32.59 -16.99
CA LEU A 47 -1.07 31.81 -18.05
C LEU A 47 0.22 31.15 -17.56
N ILE A 48 0.33 29.84 -17.76
CA ILE A 48 1.51 29.05 -17.42
C ILE A 48 2.29 28.71 -18.68
N GLY A 49 3.52 29.22 -18.77
CA GLY A 49 4.42 29.05 -19.91
C GLY A 49 3.93 29.73 -21.20
N ALA A 50 4.16 29.10 -22.36
CA ALA A 50 3.80 29.70 -23.65
C ALA A 50 2.28 29.66 -23.90
N ALA A 51 1.75 30.76 -24.47
CA ALA A 51 0.33 30.90 -24.81
C ALA A 51 -0.11 30.03 -26.00
N ASP A 52 0.78 29.70 -26.93
CA ASP A 52 0.44 28.99 -28.17
C ASP A 52 1.26 27.70 -28.31
N ARG A 53 0.99 26.73 -27.44
CA ARG A 53 1.68 25.43 -27.49
C ARG A 53 1.11 24.53 -28.59
N ILE A 54 1.99 23.74 -29.19
CA ILE A 54 1.63 22.75 -30.22
C ILE A 54 1.25 21.45 -29.50
N PRO A 55 0.02 20.95 -29.64
CA PRO A 55 -0.35 19.67 -29.05
C PRO A 55 0.33 18.52 -29.78
N ALA A 56 0.53 17.42 -29.06
CA ALA A 56 0.90 16.16 -29.68
C ALA A 56 -0.34 15.49 -30.30
N THR A 57 -0.11 14.61 -31.27
CA THR A 57 -1.16 13.92 -32.02
C THR A 57 -0.99 12.41 -31.88
N SER A 58 -2.11 11.71 -31.64
CA SER A 58 -2.19 10.24 -31.65
C SER A 58 -2.80 9.68 -32.93
N GLY A 59 -3.31 10.55 -33.81
CA GLY A 59 -3.96 10.18 -35.07
C GLY A 59 -4.83 11.32 -35.59
N THR A 60 -5.44 11.09 -36.75
CA THR A 60 -6.33 12.06 -37.39
C THR A 60 -7.45 12.49 -36.44
N GLY A 61 -7.55 13.80 -36.21
CA GLY A 61 -8.55 14.45 -35.35
C GLY A 61 -8.37 14.19 -33.86
N GLN A 62 -7.23 13.63 -33.43
CA GLN A 62 -6.96 13.31 -32.02
C GLN A 62 -5.69 14.02 -31.54
N TYR A 63 -5.85 14.85 -30.52
CA TYR A 63 -4.79 15.68 -29.98
C TYR A 63 -4.79 15.63 -28.46
N TYR A 64 -3.62 15.73 -27.84
CA TYR A 64 -3.48 15.75 -26.39
C TYR A 64 -2.41 16.75 -25.94
N VAL A 65 -2.45 17.09 -24.66
CA VAL A 65 -1.47 17.99 -24.04
C VAL A 65 -0.19 17.21 -23.77
N ASP A 66 0.87 17.52 -24.50
CA ASP A 66 2.23 17.07 -24.20
C ASP A 66 2.94 18.15 -23.38
N ALA A 67 2.75 18.11 -22.07
CA ALA A 67 3.40 19.01 -21.15
C ALA A 67 3.64 18.33 -19.81
N THR A 68 4.73 18.73 -19.15
CA THR A 68 4.96 18.41 -17.74
C THR A 68 4.31 19.49 -16.89
N ILE A 69 3.53 19.07 -15.89
CA ILE A 69 3.02 19.96 -14.86
C ILE A 69 4.20 20.46 -14.03
N PRO A 70 4.36 21.78 -13.80
CA PRO A 70 5.43 22.31 -12.96
C PRO A 70 5.43 21.67 -11.56
N LEU A 71 6.61 21.44 -10.99
CA LEU A 71 6.74 20.87 -9.63
C LEU A 71 6.22 21.83 -8.56
N ASP A 72 6.28 23.13 -8.84
CA ASP A 72 5.78 24.23 -8.00
C ASP A 72 4.34 24.64 -8.36
N ALA A 73 3.62 23.82 -9.13
CA ALA A 73 2.24 24.10 -9.51
C ALA A 73 1.31 24.22 -8.27
N ASN A 74 0.51 25.28 -8.25
CA ASN A 74 -0.50 25.47 -7.21
C ASN A 74 -1.54 24.35 -7.26
N ILE A 75 -1.89 23.83 -6.08
CA ILE A 75 -2.93 22.80 -5.92
C ILE A 75 -4.31 23.44 -6.07
N GLY A 76 -5.17 22.86 -6.89
CA GLY A 76 -6.55 23.30 -7.10
C GLY A 76 -6.98 23.23 -8.56
N ASP A 77 -7.84 24.17 -8.97
CA ASP A 77 -8.50 24.14 -10.28
C ASP A 77 -7.62 24.78 -11.37
N TRP A 78 -7.52 24.09 -12.51
CA TRP A 78 -6.70 24.46 -13.66
C TRP A 78 -7.49 24.31 -14.96
N LEU A 79 -7.06 25.03 -15.99
CA LEU A 79 -7.77 25.09 -17.26
C LEU A 79 -6.81 24.88 -18.42
N VAL A 80 -7.21 24.04 -19.37
CA VAL A 80 -6.63 24.00 -20.72
C VAL A 80 -7.56 24.73 -21.65
N ARG A 81 -7.00 25.64 -22.44
CA ARG A 81 -7.72 26.32 -23.51
C ARG A 81 -7.22 25.85 -24.85
N TRP A 82 -8.10 25.22 -25.61
CA TRP A 82 -7.85 24.76 -26.96
C TRP A 82 -8.32 25.81 -27.95
N ASN A 83 -7.48 26.15 -28.91
CA ASN A 83 -7.73 27.11 -29.98
C ASN A 83 -7.53 26.41 -31.32
N PHE A 84 -8.59 26.26 -32.12
CA PHE A 84 -8.47 25.59 -33.43
C PHE A 84 -9.29 26.24 -34.54
N ARG A 85 -8.91 26.00 -35.79
CA ARG A 85 -9.62 26.42 -37.00
C ARG A 85 -9.73 25.28 -37.99
N GLU A 86 -10.93 25.03 -38.47
CA GLU A 86 -11.19 24.01 -39.48
C GLU A 86 -10.45 24.30 -40.79
N THR A 87 -10.59 25.51 -41.33
CA THR A 87 -9.87 25.97 -42.54
C THR A 87 -9.12 27.28 -42.28
N ALA A 88 -8.23 27.68 -43.20
CA ALA A 88 -7.44 28.91 -43.09
C ALA A 88 -8.28 30.20 -42.97
N VAL A 89 -9.52 30.16 -43.48
CA VAL A 89 -10.48 31.28 -43.44
C VAL A 89 -11.56 31.11 -42.36
N SER A 90 -11.63 29.96 -41.69
CA SER A 90 -12.60 29.72 -40.62
C SER A 90 -12.28 30.57 -39.38
N PRO A 91 -13.30 30.98 -38.60
CA PRO A 91 -13.08 31.66 -37.33
C PRO A 91 -12.34 30.75 -36.33
N LEU A 92 -11.59 31.35 -35.42
CA LEU A 92 -10.95 30.63 -34.31
C LEU A 92 -12.02 30.15 -33.34
N VAL A 93 -12.10 28.84 -33.13
CA VAL A 93 -12.94 28.22 -32.11
C VAL A 93 -12.10 27.98 -30.88
N GLN A 94 -12.66 28.33 -29.72
CA GLN A 94 -12.03 28.14 -28.43
C GLN A 94 -12.86 27.18 -27.58
N VAL A 95 -12.19 26.19 -26.98
CA VAL A 95 -12.80 25.23 -26.06
C VAL A 95 -11.98 25.20 -24.77
N VAL A 96 -12.66 25.25 -23.62
CA VAL A 96 -12.02 25.16 -22.31
C VAL A 96 -12.27 23.78 -21.72
N GLN A 97 -11.22 23.18 -21.17
CA GLN A 97 -11.25 21.89 -20.48
C GLN A 97 -10.68 22.08 -19.09
N GLU A 98 -11.50 21.79 -18.08
CA GLU A 98 -11.14 21.96 -16.67
C GLU A 98 -10.51 20.68 -16.12
N PHE A 99 -9.48 20.84 -15.30
CA PHE A 99 -8.80 19.75 -14.60
C PHE A 99 -8.25 20.24 -13.27
N ASN A 100 -7.92 19.33 -12.36
CA ASN A 100 -7.41 19.68 -11.05
C ASN A 100 -5.97 19.22 -10.88
N ILE A 101 -5.19 20.01 -10.15
CA ILE A 101 -3.90 19.59 -9.62
C ILE A 101 -4.09 19.25 -8.15
N VAL A 102 -3.73 18.04 -7.77
CA VAL A 102 -3.84 17.54 -6.40
C VAL A 102 -2.45 17.27 -5.83
N ALA A 103 -2.28 17.48 -4.53
CA ALA A 103 -1.02 17.18 -3.85
C ALA A 103 -0.67 15.69 -4.02
N GLU A 104 0.62 15.36 -4.07
CA GLU A 104 1.10 13.99 -4.19
C GLU A 104 0.64 13.09 -3.02
N CYS A 105 0.31 13.71 -1.88
CA CYS A 105 -0.25 13.06 -0.69
C CYS A 105 -1.79 12.92 -0.73
N THR A 106 -2.44 13.28 -1.83
CA THR A 106 -3.87 13.02 -2.03
C THR A 106 -4.00 11.66 -2.67
N THR A 107 -4.47 10.69 -1.88
CA THR A 107 -4.77 9.33 -2.29
C THR A 107 -5.55 9.36 -3.61
N THR A 108 -4.91 8.95 -4.70
CA THR A 108 -5.63 8.48 -5.88
C THR A 108 -6.46 7.30 -5.39
N SER A 109 -7.78 7.42 -5.48
CA SER A 109 -8.75 6.39 -5.09
C SER A 109 -8.30 5.02 -5.60
N ILE A 110 -7.83 4.16 -4.70
CA ILE A 110 -7.37 2.81 -5.07
C ILE A 110 -8.54 1.98 -5.61
N THR A 111 -9.75 2.30 -5.13
CA THR A 111 -10.98 1.54 -5.41
C THR A 111 -11.83 2.13 -6.53
N GLU A 112 -11.40 3.23 -7.15
CA GLU A 112 -12.14 3.99 -8.19
C GLU A 112 -13.57 4.44 -7.79
N THR A 113 -14.02 4.16 -6.55
CA THR A 113 -15.36 4.44 -6.04
C THR A 113 -15.29 5.19 -4.72
N SER A 114 -15.91 6.38 -4.68
CA SER A 114 -15.88 7.29 -3.52
C SER A 114 -16.40 6.68 -2.21
N THR A 115 -17.18 5.61 -2.31
CA THR A 115 -17.76 4.92 -1.15
C THR A 115 -16.74 4.01 -0.48
N GLU A 116 -15.94 3.28 -1.25
CA GLU A 116 -14.96 2.32 -0.74
C GLU A 116 -13.77 3.06 -0.12
N ASP A 117 -13.28 4.12 -0.76
CA ASP A 117 -12.28 5.02 -0.18
C ASP A 117 -12.75 5.62 1.15
N LEU A 118 -14.06 5.93 1.27
CA LEU A 118 -14.64 6.42 2.53
C LEU A 118 -14.61 5.34 3.62
N PHE A 119 -14.78 4.06 3.28
CA PHE A 119 -14.63 2.97 4.24
C PHE A 119 -13.18 2.80 4.68
N ILE A 120 -12.22 2.83 3.75
CA ILE A 120 -10.79 2.77 4.05
C ILE A 120 -10.42 3.92 4.99
N ARG A 121 -10.81 5.15 4.65
CA ARG A 121 -10.57 6.33 5.52
C ARG A 121 -11.15 6.16 6.91
N ARG A 122 -12.36 5.62 7.04
CA ARG A 122 -13.01 5.39 8.35
C ARG A 122 -12.28 4.32 9.16
N LEU A 123 -11.89 3.23 8.52
CA LEU A 123 -11.12 2.15 9.15
C LEU A 123 -9.77 2.68 9.64
N ARG A 124 -9.08 3.46 8.82
CA ARG A 124 -7.82 4.14 9.15
C ARG A 124 -7.95 5.05 10.38
N ILE A 125 -9.02 5.86 10.45
CA ILE A 125 -9.31 6.69 11.64
C ILE A 125 -9.57 5.81 12.86
N MET A 126 -10.32 4.72 12.71
CA MET A 126 -10.63 3.81 13.81
C MET A 126 -9.37 3.14 14.38
N LEU A 127 -8.46 2.71 13.51
CA LEU A 127 -7.17 2.13 13.87
C LEU A 127 -6.16 3.17 14.37
N ARG A 128 -6.53 4.47 14.38
CA ARG A 128 -5.64 5.60 14.68
C ARG A 128 -4.43 5.70 13.76
N ASP A 129 -4.51 5.08 12.60
CA ASP A 129 -3.52 5.10 11.53
C ASP A 129 -3.74 6.29 10.59
N ASN A 130 -4.29 7.41 11.09
CA ASN A 130 -4.51 8.63 10.32
C ASN A 130 -3.44 9.70 10.58
N ASN A 131 -2.71 9.58 11.69
CA ASN A 131 -1.59 10.47 12.05
C ASN A 131 -0.51 9.64 12.76
N PRO A 132 0.41 9.04 12.00
CA PRO A 132 1.36 8.06 12.52
C PRO A 132 2.32 8.69 13.53
N ASP A 133 2.84 9.88 13.24
CA ASP A 133 3.75 10.63 14.12
C ASP A 133 3.15 10.94 15.51
N ARG A 134 1.83 11.12 15.59
CA ARG A 134 1.15 11.38 16.86
C ARG A 134 0.93 10.09 17.66
N ASN A 135 0.58 9.01 16.97
CA ASN A 135 0.00 7.82 17.58
C ASN A 135 1.02 6.68 17.75
N TYR A 136 2.12 6.68 16.99
CA TYR A 136 3.17 5.66 17.05
C TYR A 136 4.35 6.14 17.89
N ARG A 137 4.26 5.89 19.20
CA ARG A 137 5.38 6.09 20.13
C ARG A 137 6.25 4.86 20.32
N PHE A 138 5.72 3.67 20.02
CA PHE A 138 6.33 2.37 20.30
C PHE A 138 7.04 1.73 19.10
N ARG A 139 6.81 2.25 17.89
CA ARG A 139 7.55 1.88 16.69
C ARG A 139 7.92 3.19 16.00
N PRO A 140 9.17 3.68 16.14
CA PRO A 140 9.56 4.88 15.41
C PRO A 140 9.35 4.60 13.92
N PRO A 141 8.72 5.53 13.17
CA PRO A 141 8.52 5.35 11.74
C PRO A 141 9.88 5.06 11.09
N SER A 142 9.90 4.08 10.20
CA SER A 142 11.08 3.73 9.41
C SER A 142 11.66 5.00 8.80
N HIS A 143 12.93 5.31 9.04
CA HIS A 143 13.57 6.47 8.40
C HIS A 143 13.46 6.36 6.87
N GLU A 144 13.19 7.50 6.23
CA GLU A 144 13.03 7.66 4.79
C GLU A 144 14.07 6.84 4.01
N LYS A 145 13.60 5.91 3.19
CA LYS A 145 14.45 5.21 2.22
C LYS A 145 14.03 5.63 0.82
N PHE A 146 14.98 6.19 0.08
CA PHE A 146 14.83 6.46 -1.34
C PHE A 146 15.02 5.16 -2.12
N ILE A 147 13.93 4.61 -2.67
CA ILE A 147 13.98 3.58 -3.69
C ILE A 147 13.30 4.16 -4.94
N GLN A 148 14.04 4.29 -6.03
CA GLN A 148 13.53 4.68 -7.36
C GLN A 148 12.76 6.02 -7.43
N ALA A 149 13.27 7.07 -6.79
CA ALA A 149 12.73 8.43 -6.87
C ALA A 149 11.28 8.60 -6.37
N GLN A 150 10.75 7.61 -5.65
CA GLN A 150 9.50 7.70 -4.90
C GLN A 150 9.81 7.98 -3.44
N THR A 151 9.23 9.05 -2.89
CA THR A 151 9.19 9.29 -1.44
C THR A 151 8.07 8.41 -0.89
N GLN A 152 8.40 7.18 -0.47
CA GLN A 152 7.44 6.36 0.25
C GLN A 152 7.16 7.06 1.58
N VAL A 153 5.95 7.60 1.76
CA VAL A 153 5.52 8.22 3.02
C VAL A 153 5.34 7.10 4.05
N PHE A 154 6.46 6.68 4.64
CA PHE A 154 6.48 5.68 5.71
C PHE A 154 6.08 6.33 7.02
N GLY A 155 5.04 5.77 7.62
CA GLY A 155 4.59 6.13 8.96
C GLY A 155 3.36 5.31 9.34
N TYR A 156 2.50 5.02 8.37
CA TYR A 156 1.33 4.18 8.57
C TYR A 156 1.70 2.71 8.80
N ILE A 157 0.97 2.03 9.69
CA ILE A 157 1.18 0.59 9.95
C ILE A 157 0.63 -0.25 8.80
N TRP A 158 -0.45 0.22 8.16
CA TRP A 158 -1.16 -0.52 7.12
C TRP A 158 -1.16 0.24 5.79
N GLU A 159 -0.96 -0.50 4.71
CA GLU A 159 -1.20 0.00 3.36
C GLU A 159 -2.72 0.05 3.07
N ASP A 160 -3.14 0.97 2.21
CA ASP A 160 -4.57 1.11 1.89
C ASP A 160 -5.14 -0.15 1.18
N GLU A 161 -4.31 -0.88 0.43
CA GLU A 161 -4.66 -2.17 -0.19
C GLU A 161 -4.95 -3.25 0.88
N GLU A 162 -4.11 -3.35 1.92
CA GLU A 162 -4.34 -4.28 3.03
C GLU A 162 -5.64 -3.96 3.77
N LEU A 163 -5.90 -2.66 4.02
CA LEU A 163 -7.13 -2.21 4.67
C LEU A 163 -8.37 -2.53 3.83
N TYR A 164 -8.27 -2.48 2.50
CA TYR A 164 -9.33 -2.87 1.59
C TYR A 164 -9.63 -4.38 1.68
N GLU A 165 -8.60 -5.22 1.68
CA GLU A 165 -8.76 -6.67 1.82
C GLU A 165 -9.42 -7.05 3.16
N TYR A 166 -9.06 -6.39 4.26
CA TYR A 166 -9.73 -6.62 5.54
C TYR A 166 -11.22 -6.22 5.53
N LEU A 167 -11.59 -5.20 4.74
CA LEU A 167 -12.99 -4.82 4.53
C LEU A 167 -13.74 -5.87 3.71
N LEU A 168 -13.13 -6.39 2.65
CA LEU A 168 -13.72 -7.47 1.83
C LEU A 168 -13.90 -8.74 2.65
N MET A 169 -12.88 -9.18 3.39
CA MET A 169 -12.98 -10.32 4.32
C MET A 169 -14.10 -10.15 5.35
N ALA A 170 -14.31 -8.92 5.85
CA ALA A 170 -15.38 -8.63 6.79
C ALA A 170 -16.77 -8.74 6.15
N VAL A 171 -16.91 -8.30 4.89
CA VAL A 171 -18.14 -8.43 4.10
C VAL A 171 -18.42 -9.90 3.78
N ASP A 172 -17.42 -10.66 3.35
CA ASP A 172 -17.56 -12.09 3.04
C ASP A 172 -17.97 -12.90 4.27
N LEU A 173 -17.36 -12.62 5.41
CA LEU A 173 -17.74 -13.25 6.66
C LEU A 173 -19.18 -12.89 7.07
N PHE A 174 -19.60 -11.65 6.84
CA PHE A 174 -20.96 -11.21 7.14
C PHE A 174 -21.98 -11.89 6.22
N ASN A 175 -21.68 -12.01 4.93
CA ASN A 175 -22.52 -12.68 3.93
C ASN A 175 -22.58 -14.21 4.15
N GLY A 176 -21.51 -14.80 4.70
CA GLY A 176 -21.46 -16.22 5.07
C GLY A 176 -22.34 -16.58 6.27
N ALA A 177 -22.79 -15.61 7.07
CA ALA A 177 -23.69 -15.86 8.18
C ALA A 177 -25.17 -15.91 7.72
N PRO A 178 -25.96 -16.91 8.13
CA PRO A 178 -27.39 -16.93 7.83
C PRO A 178 -28.12 -15.75 8.49
N PRO A 179 -29.07 -15.07 7.81
CA PRO A 179 -29.50 -15.31 6.43
C PRO A 179 -28.45 -14.80 5.43
N ILE A 180 -28.22 -15.56 4.35
CA ILE A 180 -27.28 -15.18 3.29
C ILE A 180 -27.74 -13.83 2.72
N THR A 181 -26.97 -12.79 3.02
CA THR A 181 -27.13 -11.48 2.41
C THR A 181 -26.11 -11.34 1.29
N ASP A 182 -26.47 -10.63 0.22
CA ASP A 182 -25.55 -10.29 -0.86
C ASP A 182 -25.20 -8.80 -0.77
N ILE A 183 -24.57 -8.42 0.35
CA ILE A 183 -24.12 -7.04 0.53
C ILE A 183 -22.72 -6.85 -0.03
N THR A 184 -22.52 -5.70 -0.67
CA THR A 184 -21.22 -5.20 -1.10
C THR A 184 -20.90 -3.89 -0.39
N LEU A 185 -19.64 -3.45 -0.41
CA LEU A 185 -19.25 -2.17 0.19
C LEU A 185 -20.05 -0.99 -0.40
N GLY A 186 -20.36 -1.03 -1.70
CA GLY A 186 -21.17 -0.03 -2.39
C GLY A 186 -22.66 -0.05 -2.04
N ASN A 187 -23.25 -1.23 -1.80
CA ASN A 187 -24.70 -1.40 -1.65
C ASN A 187 -25.16 -1.70 -0.20
N MET A 188 -24.24 -1.72 0.76
CA MET A 188 -24.57 -2.06 2.14
C MET A 188 -25.41 -0.98 2.85
N PRO A 189 -26.50 -1.36 3.56
CA PRO A 189 -27.25 -0.48 4.44
C PRO A 189 -26.39 0.22 5.50
N THR A 190 -26.67 1.50 5.77
CA THR A 190 -25.90 2.33 6.71
C THR A 190 -25.75 1.71 8.10
N ARG A 191 -26.75 0.97 8.57
CA ARG A 191 -26.76 0.30 9.88
C ARG A 191 -25.69 -0.80 10.03
N TRP A 192 -25.23 -1.40 8.94
CA TRP A 192 -24.25 -2.49 8.97
C TRP A 192 -22.81 -2.01 8.78
N ARG A 193 -22.63 -0.75 8.35
CA ARG A 193 -21.32 -0.15 8.09
C ARG A 193 -20.39 -0.25 9.31
N THR A 194 -20.89 0.10 10.49
CA THR A 194 -20.09 0.05 11.72
C THR A 194 -19.66 -1.38 12.06
N THR A 195 -20.54 -2.37 11.87
CA THR A 195 -20.23 -3.78 12.13
C THR A 195 -19.12 -4.29 11.22
N ILE A 196 -19.19 -3.98 9.92
CA ILE A 196 -18.15 -4.36 8.96
C ILE A 196 -16.82 -3.68 9.29
N ILE A 197 -16.82 -2.37 9.57
CA ILE A 197 -15.59 -1.64 9.92
C ILE A 197 -14.96 -2.20 11.21
N MET A 198 -15.77 -2.48 12.24
CA MET A 198 -15.29 -3.10 13.48
C MET A 198 -14.66 -4.47 13.22
N ARG A 199 -15.25 -5.27 12.33
CA ARG A 199 -14.73 -6.60 12.00
C ARG A 199 -13.43 -6.51 11.20
N ALA A 200 -13.37 -5.61 10.22
CA ALA A 200 -12.15 -5.32 9.46
C ALA A 200 -11.01 -4.84 10.37
N ALA A 201 -11.31 -3.98 11.34
CA ALA A 201 -10.34 -3.56 12.36
C ALA A 201 -9.84 -4.75 13.18
N GLY A 202 -10.71 -5.70 13.51
CA GLY A 202 -10.33 -6.95 14.17
C GLY A 202 -9.33 -7.78 13.34
N PHE A 203 -9.52 -7.88 12.02
CA PHE A 203 -8.58 -8.56 11.14
C PHE A 203 -7.24 -7.82 11.05
N ALA A 204 -7.26 -6.50 10.90
CA ALA A 204 -6.05 -5.68 10.88
C ALA A 204 -5.23 -5.83 12.17
N CYS A 205 -5.89 -5.79 13.34
CA CYS A 205 -5.23 -6.01 14.63
C CYS A 205 -4.69 -7.45 14.78
N ALA A 206 -5.41 -8.45 14.28
CA ALA A 206 -4.96 -9.84 14.32
C ALA A 206 -3.71 -10.06 13.44
N ALA A 207 -3.66 -9.45 12.26
CA ALA A 207 -2.48 -9.49 11.38
C ALA A 207 -1.25 -8.89 12.06
N VAL A 208 -1.39 -7.72 12.70
CA VAL A 208 -0.29 -7.10 13.47
C VAL A 208 0.13 -7.99 14.64
N ALA A 209 -0.82 -8.60 15.36
CA ALA A 209 -0.50 -9.53 16.44
C ALA A 209 0.28 -10.75 15.94
N MET A 210 -0.04 -11.29 14.77
CA MET A 210 0.72 -12.38 14.16
C MET A 210 2.14 -11.95 13.78
N ASN A 211 2.30 -10.74 13.24
CA ASN A 211 3.63 -10.19 12.96
C ASN A 211 4.45 -10.04 14.25
N TRP A 212 3.84 -9.56 15.33
CA TRP A 212 4.52 -9.49 16.63
C TRP A 212 4.91 -10.86 17.17
N ILE A 213 4.04 -11.86 17.04
CA ILE A 213 4.39 -13.23 17.42
C ILE A 213 5.56 -13.76 16.57
N ALA A 214 5.59 -13.44 15.28
CA ALA A 214 6.68 -13.87 14.41
C ALA A 214 8.00 -13.17 14.75
N ASP A 215 7.96 -11.88 15.09
CA ASP A 215 9.12 -11.08 15.46
C ASP A 215 9.64 -11.53 16.86
N GLU A 216 8.80 -11.47 17.90
CA GLU A 216 9.15 -11.71 19.33
C GLU A 216 9.50 -13.17 19.66
N PHE A 217 9.16 -14.13 18.80
CA PHE A 217 9.49 -15.55 19.00
C PHE A 217 10.48 -16.07 17.95
N SER A 218 11.26 -15.17 17.35
CA SER A 218 12.35 -15.53 16.44
C SER A 218 13.48 -16.24 17.20
N VAL A 219 13.59 -17.56 17.00
CA VAL A 219 14.65 -18.41 17.57
C VAL A 219 16.06 -18.08 17.00
N ARG A 220 16.20 -17.06 16.15
CA ARG A 220 17.46 -16.75 15.45
C ARG A 220 18.49 -15.96 16.25
N GLY A 221 18.18 -15.53 17.48
CA GLY A 221 19.18 -15.11 18.47
C GLY A 221 19.50 -13.62 18.56
N ASP A 222 18.72 -12.74 17.92
CA ASP A 222 18.97 -11.28 17.94
C ASP A 222 18.25 -10.53 19.09
N GLU A 223 17.54 -11.25 19.96
CA GLU A 223 16.73 -10.68 21.03
C GLU A 223 17.37 -10.85 22.40
N TYR A 224 17.38 -9.77 23.17
CA TYR A 224 18.00 -9.72 24.50
C TYR A 224 16.96 -9.67 25.62
N VAL A 225 17.13 -10.53 26.62
CA VAL A 225 16.40 -10.50 27.88
C VAL A 225 17.28 -9.85 28.94
N THR A 226 16.74 -8.86 29.64
CA THR A 226 17.41 -8.28 30.81
C THR A 226 16.96 -9.01 32.06
N LEU A 227 17.85 -9.78 32.67
CA LEU A 227 17.65 -10.38 33.97
C LEU A 227 18.12 -9.41 35.05
N ARG A 228 17.27 -9.19 36.05
CA ARG A 228 17.64 -8.52 37.29
C ARG A 228 17.68 -9.56 38.39
N THR A 229 18.85 -9.85 38.90
CA THR A 229 19.04 -10.76 40.03
C THR A 229 19.37 -9.95 41.27
N SER A 230 18.61 -10.15 42.34
CA SER A 230 18.90 -9.55 43.65
C SER A 230 19.64 -10.56 44.52
N GLU A 231 20.95 -10.71 44.32
CA GLU A 231 21.81 -11.38 45.29
C GLU A 231 22.35 -10.35 46.30
N GLY A 232 21.62 -10.16 47.41
CA GLY A 232 21.97 -9.17 48.45
C GLY A 232 21.55 -7.73 48.13
N ASP A 233 22.21 -6.75 48.75
CA ASP A 233 21.94 -5.30 48.65
C ASP A 233 22.40 -4.65 47.31
N LYS A 234 22.75 -5.45 46.29
CA LYS A 234 23.18 -4.97 44.98
C LYS A 234 22.29 -5.58 43.90
N GLU A 235 21.62 -4.72 43.13
CA GLU A 235 20.94 -5.11 41.91
C GLU A 235 21.97 -5.20 40.78
N GLU A 236 22.14 -6.39 40.22
CA GLU A 236 22.95 -6.61 39.02
C GLU A 236 22.01 -6.90 37.83
N GLU A 237 22.23 -6.17 36.74
CA GLU A 237 21.50 -6.35 35.49
C GLU A 237 22.36 -7.12 34.49
N TYR A 238 21.84 -8.24 34.01
CA TYR A 238 22.46 -9.08 32.98
C TYR A 238 21.64 -8.98 31.70
N ILE A 239 22.25 -8.53 30.62
CA ILE A 239 21.63 -8.54 29.29
C ILE A 239 22.14 -9.80 28.59
N LEU A 240 21.24 -10.75 28.36
CA LEU A 240 21.53 -12.04 27.74
C LEU A 240 20.71 -12.18 26.46
N THR A 241 21.23 -12.88 25.46
CA THR A 241 20.38 -13.30 24.34
C THR A 241 19.35 -14.34 24.80
N LEU A 242 18.21 -14.43 24.12
CA LEU A 242 17.20 -15.47 24.37
C LEU A 242 17.79 -16.89 24.29
N GLU A 243 18.77 -17.09 23.41
CA GLU A 243 19.51 -18.36 23.30
C GLU A 243 20.37 -18.64 24.54
N GLU A 244 21.14 -17.66 25.01
CA GLU A 244 21.96 -17.78 26.23
C GLU A 244 21.09 -17.99 27.46
N PHE A 245 19.98 -17.26 27.57
CA PHE A 245 19.02 -17.45 28.65
C PHE A 245 18.42 -18.86 28.64
N PHE A 246 18.03 -19.35 27.47
CA PHE A 246 17.48 -20.71 27.34
C PHE A 246 18.54 -21.77 27.67
N LYS A 247 19.80 -21.57 27.25
CA LYS A 247 20.92 -22.43 27.64
C LYS A 247 21.12 -22.44 29.15
N ILE A 248 21.17 -21.28 29.81
CA ILE A 248 21.33 -21.18 31.27
C ILE A 248 20.19 -21.88 32.02
N MET A 249 18.95 -21.71 31.55
CA MET A 249 17.78 -22.30 32.21
C MET A 249 17.68 -23.82 32.02
N TYR A 250 18.21 -24.36 30.92
CA TYR A 250 17.96 -25.75 30.50
C TYR A 250 19.22 -26.57 30.23
N GLU A 251 20.43 -26.08 30.50
CA GLU A 251 21.70 -26.75 30.21
C GLU A 251 21.74 -28.19 30.74
N ASP A 252 21.33 -28.39 31.99
CA ASP A 252 21.28 -29.71 32.63
C ASP A 252 20.25 -30.65 31.97
N LYS A 253 19.09 -30.12 31.59
CA LYS A 253 18.02 -30.90 30.94
C LYS A 253 18.35 -31.24 29.49
N ILE A 254 18.98 -30.33 28.76
CA ILE A 254 19.44 -30.56 27.39
C ILE A 254 20.55 -31.63 27.40
N GLY A 255 21.51 -31.53 28.32
CA GLY A 255 22.55 -32.55 28.48
C GLY A 255 22.03 -33.91 28.94
N GLU A 256 20.90 -33.96 29.66
CA GLU A 256 20.21 -35.21 30.01
C GLU A 256 19.47 -35.81 28.81
N ILE A 257 18.77 -35.01 28.02
CA ILE A 257 18.10 -35.45 26.79
C ILE A 257 19.11 -35.95 25.76
N GLU A 258 20.23 -35.26 25.55
CA GLU A 258 21.30 -35.71 24.64
C GLU A 258 21.91 -37.04 25.07
N ARG A 259 22.08 -37.26 26.38
CA ARG A 259 22.55 -38.54 26.93
C ARG A 259 21.53 -39.65 26.70
N GLN A 260 20.24 -39.38 26.90
CA GLN A 260 19.17 -40.34 26.64
C GLN A 260 19.07 -40.70 25.14
N VAL A 261 19.16 -39.71 24.25
CA VAL A 261 19.16 -39.94 22.79
C VAL A 261 20.38 -40.74 22.36
N LYS A 262 21.60 -40.38 22.83
CA LYS A 262 22.81 -41.17 22.55
C LYS A 262 22.70 -42.60 23.09
N ALA A 263 22.15 -42.79 24.28
CA ALA A 263 21.94 -44.12 24.86
C ALA A 263 20.94 -44.95 24.03
N GLY A 264 19.83 -44.35 23.59
CA GLY A 264 18.84 -45.00 22.73
C GLY A 264 19.37 -45.34 21.33
N VAL A 265 20.15 -44.45 20.72
CA VAL A 265 20.81 -44.74 19.44
C VAL A 265 21.83 -45.86 19.59
N LEU A 266 22.60 -45.88 20.68
CA LEU A 266 23.56 -46.95 20.97
C LEU A 266 22.90 -48.29 21.27
N SER A 267 21.72 -48.33 21.89
CA SER A 267 20.97 -49.58 22.08
C SER A 267 20.44 -50.12 20.75
N ILE A 268 19.89 -49.26 19.89
CA ILE A 268 19.43 -49.64 18.55
C ILE A 268 20.58 -50.20 17.70
N ILE A 269 21.75 -49.55 17.71
CA ILE A 269 22.94 -50.03 16.97
C ILE A 269 23.41 -51.40 17.50
N LYS A 270 23.29 -51.67 18.80
CA LYS A 270 23.63 -52.98 19.39
C LYS A 270 22.64 -54.06 18.97
N GLU A 271 21.33 -53.76 19.00
CA GLU A 271 20.29 -54.69 18.55
C GLU A 271 20.50 -55.08 17.09
N PHE A 272 20.75 -54.12 16.20
CA PHE A 272 21.05 -54.40 14.79
C PHE A 272 22.30 -55.27 14.59
N LYS A 273 23.37 -55.04 15.36
CA LYS A 273 24.59 -55.87 15.29
C LYS A 273 24.39 -57.29 15.81
N ASP A 274 23.51 -57.48 16.79
CA ASP A 274 23.21 -58.79 17.35
C ASP A 274 22.23 -59.58 16.47
N GLU A 275 21.33 -58.90 15.74
CA GLU A 275 20.52 -59.52 14.68
C GLU A 275 21.39 -60.00 13.51
N ASP A 276 22.34 -59.19 13.03
CA ASP A 276 23.26 -59.58 11.95
C ASP A 276 24.10 -60.83 12.31
N LYS A 277 24.52 -60.93 13.57
CA LYS A 277 25.23 -62.13 14.08
C LYS A 277 24.34 -63.37 14.18
N ARG A 278 23.03 -63.20 14.38
CA ARG A 278 22.07 -64.33 14.38
C ARG A 278 21.80 -64.83 12.98
N VAL A 279 21.72 -63.93 11.99
CA VAL A 279 21.52 -64.29 10.57
C VAL A 279 22.80 -64.91 9.96
N GLY A 280 23.99 -64.46 10.37
CA GLY A 280 25.25 -65.06 9.93
C GLY A 280 25.56 -66.46 10.50
N ARG A 281 24.84 -66.92 11.53
CA ARG A 281 25.00 -68.27 12.12
C ARG A 281 24.04 -69.32 11.56
N SER A 282 23.06 -68.93 10.75
CA SER A 282 22.12 -69.87 10.10
C SER A 282 22.52 -70.27 8.69
N SER A 283 23.68 -69.80 8.20
CA SER A 283 24.16 -70.00 6.82
C SER A 283 25.50 -70.76 6.70
N SER A 284 25.89 -71.49 7.76
CA SER A 284 27.05 -72.40 7.76
C SER A 284 26.66 -73.82 8.13
#